data_AF-G2G8P7-F1
#
_entry.id   AF-G2G8P7-F1
#
_cell.length_a   1.000
_cell.length_b   1.000
_cell.length_c   1.000
_cell.angle_alpha   90.00
_cell.angle_beta   90.00
_cell.angle_gamma   90.00
#
_symmetry.space_group_name_H-M   'P 1'
#
loop_
_entity.id
_entity.type
_entity.pdbx_description
1 polymer ?
#
loop_
_entity_poly.entity_id
_entity_poly.type
_entity_poly.pdbx_seq_one_letter_code
_entity_poly.pdbx_strand_id
1 'polypeptide(L)'
;MNAPTTQQWLRTALHRIRTGSARRTLYLATWTVHRGRRAWHRTADWLAQGSGTGWLLRLAVLLAAAAVLRKAGTALACSLYTRIEGGGAPWIPAGAAAWWIVSAYRAGRDGWTPKRPAIPTPAEAGPHQEQEQDAAAQEQPAPAAEQPAAPALRPVALVAAVRDIGTPHAQLKPLAEHLGVSTDAVRDTAAALGWPVKDVRQTGRSASAGLRWDECPSPALADPSPSVVAAGQPTDDNDDDSAWTAVPDDHNPVRTHVRWHTP
;
A
#
# COMPACT_ATOMS: atom_id res chain seq x y z
N MET A 1 31.39 -19.70 15.43
CA MET A 1 29.92 -19.86 15.28
C MET A 1 29.63 -21.33 15.13
N ASN A 2 28.88 -21.94 16.07
CA ASN A 2 28.55 -23.36 15.99
C ASN A 2 27.44 -23.58 14.96
N ALA A 3 27.60 -24.56 14.07
CA ALA A 3 26.55 -24.94 13.14
C ALA A 3 25.33 -25.46 13.93
N PRO A 4 24.09 -25.08 13.55
CA PRO A 4 22.90 -25.58 14.21
C PRO A 4 22.81 -27.11 14.07
N THR A 5 22.35 -27.77 15.13
CA THR A 5 22.15 -29.23 15.08
C THR A 5 20.98 -29.59 14.16
N THR A 6 20.98 -30.81 13.61
CA THR A 6 19.90 -31.31 12.74
C THR A 6 18.51 -31.17 13.39
N GLN A 7 18.42 -31.36 14.71
CA GLN A 7 17.17 -31.16 15.46
C GLN A 7 16.73 -29.70 15.52
N GLN A 8 17.67 -28.76 15.72
CA GLN A 8 17.37 -27.32 15.71
C GLN A 8 16.90 -26.85 14.33
N TRP A 9 17.53 -27.36 13.27
CA TRP A 9 17.09 -27.11 11.89
C TRP A 9 15.66 -27.61 11.66
N LEU A 10 15.35 -28.84 12.09
CA LEU A 10 14.02 -29.44 11.92
C LEU A 10 12.93 -28.64 12.66
N ARG A 11 13.18 -28.24 13.91
CA ARG A 11 12.24 -27.39 14.68
C ARG A 11 12.00 -26.05 14.00
N THR A 12 13.06 -25.43 13.49
CA THR A 12 12.97 -24.16 12.75
C THR A 12 12.17 -24.32 11.45
N ALA A 13 12.40 -25.40 10.71
CA ALA A 13 11.67 -25.71 9.49
C ALA A 13 10.17 -25.96 9.75
N LEU A 14 9.84 -26.73 10.78
CA LEU A 14 8.46 -26.97 11.19
C LEU A 14 7.75 -25.69 11.61
N HIS A 15 8.42 -24.85 12.40
CA HIS A 15 7.88 -23.54 12.79
C HIS A 15 7.58 -22.66 11.55
N ARG A 16 8.52 -22.60 10.59
CA ARG A 16 8.32 -21.87 9.33
C ARG A 16 7.16 -22.43 8.51
N ILE A 17 7.05 -23.75 8.38
CA ILE A 17 5.94 -24.37 7.64
C ILE A 17 4.60 -24.07 8.30
N ARG A 18 4.50 -24.13 9.63
CA ARG A 18 3.28 -23.79 10.37
C ARG A 18 2.87 -22.34 10.15
N THR A 19 3.78 -21.40 10.39
CA THR A 19 3.52 -19.95 10.21
C THR A 19 3.20 -19.62 8.75
N GLY A 20 3.96 -20.20 7.82
CA GLY A 20 3.76 -20.02 6.40
C GLY A 20 2.48 -20.64 5.86
N SER A 21 2.01 -21.75 6.44
CA SER A 21 0.72 -22.36 6.08
C SER A 21 -0.43 -21.42 6.40
N ALA A 22 -0.46 -20.82 7.60
CA ALA A 22 -1.48 -19.84 7.98
C ALA A 22 -1.45 -18.58 7.11
N ARG A 23 -0.26 -18.06 6.78
CA ARG A 23 -0.11 -16.93 5.86
C ARG A 23 -0.60 -17.27 4.46
N ARG A 24 -0.30 -18.48 3.98
CA ARG A 24 -0.67 -18.93 2.64
C ARG A 24 -2.17 -19.18 2.51
N THR A 25 -2.82 -19.78 3.51
CA THR A 25 -4.29 -19.94 3.51
C THR A 25 -4.99 -18.60 3.50
N LEU A 26 -4.55 -17.65 4.31
CA LEU A 26 -5.11 -16.29 4.34
C LEU A 26 -4.87 -15.55 3.01
N TYR A 27 -3.67 -15.68 2.42
CA TYR A 27 -3.40 -15.13 1.09
C TYR A 27 -4.29 -15.73 0.01
N LEU A 28 -4.48 -17.05 -0.01
CA LEU A 28 -5.34 -17.71 -0.99
C LEU A 28 -6.80 -17.29 -0.79
N ALA A 29 -7.30 -17.24 0.45
CA ALA A 29 -8.65 -16.81 0.76
C ALA A 29 -8.91 -15.35 0.33
N THR A 30 -7.98 -14.43 0.63
CA THR A 30 -8.11 -13.04 0.19
C THR A 30 -8.04 -12.93 -1.33
N TRP A 31 -7.11 -13.65 -1.97
CA TRP A 31 -6.98 -13.66 -3.42
C TRP A 31 -8.22 -14.21 -4.13
N THR A 32 -8.81 -15.30 -3.63
CA THR A 32 -10.05 -15.87 -4.19
C THR A 32 -11.23 -14.92 -4.02
N VAL A 33 -11.38 -14.29 -2.86
CA VAL A 33 -12.43 -13.28 -2.62
C VAL A 33 -12.24 -12.08 -3.56
N HIS A 34 -11.03 -11.57 -3.72
CA HIS A 34 -10.76 -10.46 -4.64
C HIS A 34 -11.03 -10.82 -6.10
N ARG A 35 -10.63 -12.02 -6.55
CA ARG A 35 -10.94 -12.53 -7.89
C ARG A 35 -12.45 -12.70 -8.09
N GLY A 36 -13.14 -13.23 -7.09
CA GLY A 36 -14.60 -13.40 -7.09
C GLY A 36 -15.33 -12.07 -7.21
N ARG A 37 -14.96 -11.08 -6.39
CA ARG A 37 -15.52 -9.72 -6.47
C ARG A 37 -15.26 -9.07 -7.82
N ARG A 38 -14.05 -9.19 -8.35
CA ARG A 38 -13.71 -8.61 -9.67
C ARG A 38 -14.51 -9.27 -10.80
N ALA A 39 -14.69 -10.59 -10.75
CA ALA A 39 -15.54 -11.30 -11.71
C ALA A 39 -17.00 -10.85 -11.57
N TRP A 40 -17.51 -10.75 -10.35
CA TRP A 40 -18.85 -10.27 -10.05
C TRP A 40 -19.12 -8.87 -10.60
N HIS A 41 -18.23 -7.90 -10.32
CA HIS A 41 -18.38 -6.54 -10.83
C HIS A 41 -18.41 -6.52 -12.36
N ARG A 42 -17.50 -7.24 -13.03
CA ARG A 42 -17.51 -7.34 -14.49
C ARG A 42 -18.80 -7.95 -15.04
N THR A 43 -19.32 -8.99 -14.40
CA THR A 43 -20.59 -9.61 -14.83
C THR A 43 -21.77 -8.69 -14.57
N ALA A 44 -21.77 -7.94 -13.47
CA ALA A 44 -22.80 -6.96 -13.14
C ALA A 44 -22.78 -5.79 -14.12
N ASP A 45 -21.60 -5.24 -14.44
CA ASP A 45 -21.43 -4.16 -15.41
C ASP A 45 -21.88 -4.61 -16.82
N TRP A 46 -21.49 -5.81 -17.24
CA TRP A 46 -21.92 -6.38 -18.51
C TRP A 46 -23.44 -6.62 -18.57
N LEU A 47 -24.03 -7.03 -17.45
CA LEU A 47 -25.48 -7.21 -17.36
C LEU A 47 -26.20 -5.85 -17.41
N ALA A 48 -25.68 -4.83 -16.73
CA ALA A 48 -26.24 -3.48 -16.66
C ALA A 48 -26.23 -2.75 -18.01
N GLN A 49 -25.32 -3.10 -18.92
CA GLN A 49 -25.30 -2.58 -20.29
C GLN A 49 -26.49 -3.04 -21.16
N GLY A 50 -27.31 -3.99 -20.70
CA GLY A 50 -28.51 -4.43 -21.41
C GLY A 50 -29.79 -3.80 -20.86
N SER A 51 -30.75 -3.47 -21.74
CA SER A 51 -32.10 -3.04 -21.36
C SER A 51 -33.16 -3.98 -21.94
N GLY A 52 -34.34 -4.04 -21.30
CA GLY A 52 -35.49 -4.84 -21.76
C GLY A 52 -35.18 -6.32 -21.97
N THR A 53 -35.52 -6.85 -23.15
CA THR A 53 -35.30 -8.26 -23.52
C THR A 53 -33.81 -8.62 -23.66
N GLY A 54 -32.95 -7.66 -24.01
CA GLY A 54 -31.50 -7.87 -24.09
C GLY A 54 -30.88 -8.20 -22.74
N TRP A 55 -31.40 -7.60 -21.66
CA TRP A 55 -31.00 -7.92 -20.29
C TRP A 55 -31.33 -9.38 -19.93
N LEU A 56 -32.54 -9.84 -20.25
CA LEU A 56 -32.99 -11.22 -20.00
C LEU A 56 -32.14 -12.24 -20.75
N LEU A 57 -31.79 -11.96 -22.02
CA LEU A 57 -30.92 -12.83 -22.81
C LEU A 57 -29.53 -12.94 -22.19
N ARG A 58 -28.95 -11.81 -21.74
CA ARG A 58 -27.64 -11.78 -21.06
C ARG A 58 -27.67 -12.57 -19.75
N LEU A 59 -28.72 -12.41 -18.95
CA LEU A 59 -28.91 -13.18 -17.74
C LEU A 59 -29.00 -14.69 -18.03
N ALA A 60 -29.79 -15.08 -19.04
CA ALA A 60 -29.93 -16.47 -19.45
C ALA A 60 -28.58 -17.09 -19.88
N VAL A 61 -27.76 -16.33 -20.63
CA VAL A 61 -26.40 -16.75 -21.01
C VAL A 61 -25.51 -16.95 -19.79
N LEU A 62 -25.55 -16.06 -18.79
CA LEU A 62 -24.78 -16.22 -17.55
C LEU A 62 -25.21 -17.45 -16.75
N LEU A 63 -26.52 -17.70 -16.64
CA LEU A 63 -27.04 -18.88 -15.96
C LEU A 63 -26.62 -20.17 -16.68
N ALA A 64 -26.71 -20.19 -18.02
CA ALA A 64 -26.25 -21.32 -18.82
C ALA A 64 -24.75 -21.57 -18.64
N ALA A 65 -23.94 -20.50 -18.71
CA ALA A 65 -22.49 -20.58 -18.48
C ALA A 65 -22.18 -21.11 -17.07
N ALA A 66 -22.87 -20.62 -16.03
CA ALA A 66 -22.71 -21.09 -14.65
C ALA A 66 -23.07 -22.57 -14.50
N ALA A 67 -24.15 -23.03 -15.14
CA ALA A 67 -24.56 -24.44 -15.14
C ALA A 67 -23.52 -25.34 -15.81
N VAL A 68 -22.98 -24.92 -16.96
CA VAL A 68 -21.91 -25.64 -17.66
C VAL A 68 -20.64 -25.69 -16.81
N LEU A 69 -20.23 -24.57 -16.23
CA LEU A 69 -19.05 -24.49 -15.37
C LEU A 69 -19.18 -25.41 -14.14
N ARG A 70 -20.36 -25.43 -13.52
CA ARG A 70 -20.68 -26.32 -12.41
C ARG A 70 -20.54 -27.78 -12.82
N LYS A 71 -21.15 -28.20 -13.93
CA LYS A 71 -21.14 -29.59 -14.40
C LYS A 71 -19.73 -30.04 -14.79
N ALA A 72 -18.98 -29.19 -15.51
CA ALA A 72 -17.59 -29.44 -15.85
C ALA A 72 -16.71 -29.55 -14.60
N GLY A 73 -16.88 -28.63 -13.64
CA GLY A 73 -16.16 -28.65 -12.37
C GLY A 73 -16.43 -29.93 -11.57
N THR A 74 -17.69 -30.34 -11.43
CA THR A 74 -18.03 -31.59 -10.73
C THR A 74 -17.51 -32.83 -11.46
N ALA A 75 -17.57 -32.86 -12.78
CA ALA A 75 -17.06 -33.98 -13.56
C ALA A 75 -15.53 -34.12 -13.42
N LEU A 76 -14.80 -33.01 -13.47
CA LEU A 76 -13.35 -32.98 -13.25
C LEU A 76 -13.00 -33.41 -11.82
N ALA A 77 -13.73 -32.92 -10.82
CA ALA A 77 -13.51 -33.30 -9.42
C ALA A 77 -13.76 -34.80 -9.18
N CYS A 78 -14.88 -35.34 -9.69
CA CYS A 78 -15.17 -36.77 -9.59
C CYS A 78 -14.15 -37.62 -10.35
N SER A 79 -13.77 -37.24 -11.57
CA SER A 79 -12.76 -37.96 -12.36
C SER A 79 -11.39 -37.95 -11.68
N LEU A 80 -11.00 -36.83 -11.09
CA LEU A 80 -9.76 -36.73 -10.32
C LEU A 80 -9.82 -37.61 -9.07
N TYR A 81 -10.94 -37.59 -8.36
CA TYR A 81 -11.17 -38.40 -7.17
C TYR A 81 -11.08 -39.89 -7.48
N THR A 82 -11.82 -40.38 -8.48
CA THR A 82 -11.81 -41.81 -8.85
C THR A 82 -10.43 -42.26 -9.33
N ARG A 83 -9.66 -41.38 -10.00
CA ARG A 83 -8.29 -41.68 -10.42
C ARG A 83 -7.31 -41.76 -9.24
N ILE A 84 -7.52 -40.96 -8.20
CA ILE A 84 -6.71 -41.00 -6.97
C ILE A 84 -7.08 -42.24 -6.15
N GLU A 85 -8.37 -42.50 -5.95
CA GLU A 85 -8.88 -43.64 -5.19
C GLU A 85 -8.50 -44.97 -5.84
N GLY A 86 -8.57 -45.06 -7.16
CA GLY A 86 -8.13 -46.24 -7.92
C GLY A 86 -6.61 -46.42 -8.01
N GLY A 87 -5.81 -45.58 -7.35
CA GLY A 87 -4.34 -45.69 -7.35
C GLY A 87 -3.68 -45.36 -8.70
N GLY A 88 -4.43 -44.82 -9.67
CA GLY A 88 -3.92 -44.45 -10.99
C GLY A 88 -3.12 -43.14 -11.02
N ALA A 89 -3.12 -42.38 -9.92
CA ALA A 89 -2.36 -41.13 -9.80
C ALA A 89 -1.96 -40.78 -8.34
N PRO A 90 -1.23 -41.64 -7.61
CA PRO A 90 -0.83 -41.39 -6.22
C PRO A 90 0.14 -40.22 -6.09
N TRP A 91 0.81 -39.85 -7.18
CA TRP A 91 1.70 -38.70 -7.25
C TRP A 91 0.97 -37.35 -7.17
N ILE A 92 -0.34 -37.29 -7.41
CA ILE A 92 -1.11 -36.03 -7.33
C ILE A 92 -1.19 -35.51 -5.89
N PRO A 93 -1.71 -36.27 -4.89
CA PRO A 93 -1.72 -35.80 -3.51
C PRO A 93 -0.31 -35.58 -2.96
N ALA A 94 0.65 -36.43 -3.32
CA ALA A 94 2.04 -36.26 -2.93
C ALA A 94 2.66 -34.97 -3.51
N GLY A 95 2.42 -34.70 -4.79
CA GLY A 95 2.87 -33.48 -5.47
C GLY A 95 2.22 -32.23 -4.91
N ALA A 96 0.90 -32.29 -4.64
CA ALA A 96 0.18 -31.20 -3.99
C ALA A 96 0.71 -30.93 -2.57
N ALA A 97 0.97 -31.98 -1.79
CA ALA A 97 1.55 -31.87 -0.46
C ALA A 97 2.97 -31.29 -0.50
N ALA A 98 3.83 -31.79 -1.39
CA ALA A 98 5.19 -31.27 -1.58
C ALA A 98 5.18 -29.80 -2.00
N TRP A 99 4.34 -29.44 -2.98
CA TRP A 99 4.15 -28.06 -3.40
C TRP A 99 3.64 -27.18 -2.27
N TRP A 100 2.68 -27.67 -1.47
CA TRP A 100 2.18 -26.96 -0.31
C TRP A 100 3.28 -26.72 0.73
N ILE A 101 4.06 -27.75 1.07
CA ILE A 101 5.16 -27.65 2.04
C ILE A 101 6.20 -26.63 1.58
N VAL A 102 6.69 -26.72 0.33
CA VAL A 102 7.69 -25.79 -0.22
C VAL A 102 7.17 -24.36 -0.18
N SER A 103 5.92 -24.18 -0.56
CA SER A 103 5.34 -22.86 -0.69
C SER A 103 4.94 -22.24 0.67
N ALA A 104 4.50 -23.05 1.63
CA ALA A 104 4.33 -22.66 3.03
C ALA A 104 5.68 -22.32 3.65
N TYR A 105 6.72 -23.14 3.47
CA TYR A 105 8.07 -22.85 3.96
C TYR A 105 8.58 -21.48 3.46
N ARG A 106 8.38 -21.17 2.17
CA ARG A 106 8.73 -19.86 1.60
C ARG A 106 7.91 -18.70 2.20
N ALA A 107 6.62 -18.91 2.47
CA ALA A 107 5.77 -17.90 3.10
C ALA A 107 6.07 -17.67 4.59
N GLY A 108 6.68 -18.66 5.25
CA GLY A 108 7.10 -18.60 6.65
C GLY A 108 8.40 -17.84 6.89
N ARG A 109 9.08 -17.35 5.85
CA ARG A 109 10.31 -16.56 5.99
C ARG A 109 10.01 -15.17 6.57
N ASP A 110 10.92 -14.68 7.41
CA ASP A 110 10.87 -13.30 7.90
C ASP A 110 11.04 -12.33 6.72
N GLY A 111 10.19 -11.31 6.66
CA GLY A 111 10.12 -10.39 5.50
C GLY A 111 9.36 -10.94 4.30
N TRP A 112 8.69 -12.09 4.39
CA TRP A 112 7.77 -12.50 3.31
C TRP A 112 6.59 -11.53 3.21
N THR A 113 6.51 -10.82 2.10
CA THR A 113 5.36 -10.00 1.72
C THR A 113 4.62 -10.65 0.54
N PRO A 114 3.31 -10.90 0.64
CA PRO A 114 2.56 -11.41 -0.50
C PRO A 114 2.67 -10.40 -1.65
N LYS A 115 2.99 -10.88 -2.85
CA LYS A 115 2.85 -10.07 -4.07
C LYS A 115 1.36 -9.79 -4.23
N ARG A 116 0.89 -8.67 -3.69
CA ARG A 116 -0.48 -8.21 -3.95
C ARG A 116 -0.58 -8.02 -5.46
N PRO A 117 -1.57 -8.62 -6.13
CA PRO A 117 -1.80 -8.31 -7.53
C PRO A 117 -1.98 -6.80 -7.62
N ALA A 118 -1.24 -6.16 -8.53
CA ALA A 118 -1.40 -4.75 -8.81
C ALA A 118 -2.90 -4.51 -9.01
N ILE A 119 -3.51 -3.71 -8.13
CA ILE A 119 -4.82 -3.16 -8.39
C ILE A 119 -4.61 -2.43 -9.71
N PRO A 120 -5.31 -2.80 -10.80
CA PRO A 120 -5.23 -2.00 -12.00
C PRO A 120 -5.64 -0.61 -11.56
N THR A 121 -4.70 0.33 -11.61
CA THR A 121 -5.03 1.75 -11.61
C THR A 121 -6.18 1.86 -12.61
N PRO A 122 -7.34 2.43 -12.22
CA PRO A 122 -8.39 2.72 -13.19
C PRO A 122 -7.68 3.35 -14.37
N ALA A 123 -7.83 2.76 -15.55
CA ALA A 123 -7.36 3.42 -16.74
C ALA A 123 -7.97 4.82 -16.65
N GLU A 124 -7.12 5.84 -16.49
CA GLU A 124 -7.48 7.16 -16.94
C GLU A 124 -8.09 6.91 -18.30
N ALA A 125 -9.35 7.33 -18.45
CA ALA A 125 -9.91 7.57 -19.76
C ALA A 125 -8.98 8.60 -20.39
N GLY A 126 -7.92 8.09 -21.03
CA GLY A 126 -7.14 8.87 -21.96
C GLY A 126 -8.12 9.39 -23.00
N PRO A 127 -8.00 10.66 -23.38
CA PRO A 127 -8.94 11.29 -24.28
C PRO A 127 -9.03 10.48 -25.57
N HIS A 128 -10.24 10.40 -26.12
CA HIS A 128 -10.48 9.91 -27.45
C HIS A 128 -9.37 10.41 -28.40
N GLN A 129 -8.61 9.47 -28.98
CA GLN A 129 -7.92 9.73 -30.23
C GLN A 129 -9.01 9.86 -31.30
N GLU A 130 -9.56 11.06 -31.47
CA GLU A 130 -10.16 11.44 -32.74
C GLU A 130 -9.00 11.61 -33.73
N GLN A 131 -9.08 10.80 -34.78
CA GLN A 131 -8.21 10.89 -35.94
C GLN A 131 -8.36 12.29 -36.55
N GLU A 132 -7.23 12.98 -36.72
CA GLU A 132 -7.10 14.11 -37.62
C GLU A 132 -7.57 13.69 -39.02
N GLN A 133 -8.70 14.25 -39.46
CA GLN A 133 -9.02 14.36 -40.87
C GLN A 133 -9.62 15.75 -41.10
N ASP A 134 -8.92 16.52 -41.92
CA ASP A 134 -9.17 17.91 -42.29
C ASP A 134 -10.64 18.24 -42.60
N ALA A 135 -11.16 19.28 -41.94
CA ALA A 135 -12.02 20.28 -42.58
C ALA A 135 -12.13 21.52 -41.69
N ALA A 136 -11.65 22.65 -42.20
CA ALA A 136 -11.77 23.97 -41.61
C ALA A 136 -13.24 24.39 -41.44
N ALA A 137 -13.62 24.79 -40.23
CA ALA A 137 -14.72 25.73 -40.01
C ALA A 137 -14.49 26.47 -38.69
N GLN A 138 -14.43 27.80 -38.81
CA GLN A 138 -14.30 28.76 -37.72
C GLN A 138 -15.55 28.72 -36.84
N GLU A 139 -15.40 28.60 -35.51
CA GLU A 139 -16.42 29.08 -34.57
C GLU A 139 -15.82 29.41 -33.19
N GLN A 140 -15.68 30.72 -32.98
CA GLN A 140 -15.76 31.54 -31.76
C GLN A 140 -15.24 31.05 -30.38
N PRO A 141 -14.45 31.87 -29.67
CA PRO A 141 -14.03 31.59 -28.30
C PRO A 141 -15.16 31.88 -27.31
N ALA A 142 -15.53 30.89 -26.50
CA ALA A 142 -16.32 31.12 -25.28
C ALA A 142 -15.44 31.78 -24.21
N PRO A 143 -15.95 32.76 -23.44
CA PRO A 143 -15.15 33.56 -22.52
C PRO A 143 -14.65 32.73 -21.33
N ALA A 144 -13.39 32.99 -20.96
CA ALA A 144 -12.78 32.53 -19.73
C ALA A 144 -13.64 32.94 -18.53
N ALA A 145 -14.15 31.95 -17.79
CA ALA A 145 -14.65 32.21 -16.45
C ALA A 145 -13.45 32.59 -15.58
N GLU A 146 -13.41 33.86 -15.17
CA GLU A 146 -12.50 34.39 -14.16
C GLU A 146 -12.65 33.54 -12.89
N GLN A 147 -11.68 32.66 -12.68
CA GLN A 147 -11.55 31.91 -11.44
C GLN A 147 -11.16 32.92 -10.35
N PRO A 148 -11.88 32.99 -9.22
CA PRO A 148 -11.57 33.95 -8.16
C PRO A 148 -10.14 33.77 -7.70
N ALA A 149 -9.40 34.88 -7.61
CA ALA A 149 -7.99 34.88 -7.22
C ALA A 149 -7.81 34.09 -5.93
N ALA A 150 -7.20 32.90 -6.05
CA ALA A 150 -6.90 32.06 -4.91
C ALA A 150 -5.99 32.84 -3.96
N PRO A 151 -6.18 32.72 -2.63
CA PRO A 151 -5.34 33.40 -1.67
C PRO A 151 -3.87 33.04 -1.91
N ALA A 152 -3.00 34.05 -1.96
CA ALA A 152 -1.57 33.84 -2.15
C ALA A 152 -1.02 32.90 -1.08
N LEU A 153 -0.52 31.74 -1.52
CA LEU A 153 0.00 30.71 -0.63
C LEU A 153 1.24 31.25 0.10
N ARG A 154 1.22 31.22 1.42
CA ARG A 154 2.39 31.64 2.23
C ARG A 154 3.44 30.52 2.25
N PRO A 155 4.73 30.82 2.00
CA PRO A 155 5.83 29.84 2.07
C PRO A 155 5.86 28.99 3.34
N VAL A 156 5.61 29.61 4.50
CA VAL A 156 5.60 28.93 5.81
C VAL A 156 4.48 27.89 5.90
N ALA A 157 3.31 28.17 5.30
CA ALA A 157 2.18 27.25 5.28
C ALA A 157 2.49 26.02 4.40
N LEU A 158 3.22 26.21 3.30
CA LEU A 158 3.67 25.10 2.44
C LEU A 158 4.63 24.17 3.19
N VAL A 159 5.63 24.71 3.91
CA VAL A 159 6.57 23.91 4.70
C VAL A 159 5.85 23.13 5.80
N ALA A 160 4.93 23.77 6.52
CA ALA A 160 4.12 23.10 7.53
C ALA A 160 3.28 21.96 6.95
N ALA A 161 2.59 22.20 5.82
CA ALA A 161 1.78 21.18 5.15
C ALA A 161 2.59 19.98 4.66
N VAL A 162 3.82 20.18 4.16
CA VAL A 162 4.70 19.07 3.76
C VAL A 162 5.12 18.23 4.97
N ARG A 163 5.35 18.85 6.12
CA ARG A 163 5.63 18.15 7.39
C ARG A 163 4.44 17.30 7.84
N ASP A 164 3.24 17.83 7.72
CA ASP A 164 2.01 17.21 8.25
C ASP A 164 1.48 16.06 7.37
N ILE A 165 1.57 16.17 6.04
CA ILE A 165 1.01 15.17 5.11
C ILE A 165 1.88 13.90 4.99
N GLY A 166 3.15 13.98 5.37
CA GLY A 166 4.01 12.82 5.56
C GLY A 166 5.43 13.00 5.04
N THR A 167 6.38 13.08 5.97
CA THR A 167 7.80 12.86 5.70
C THR A 167 8.01 11.38 5.33
N PRO A 168 8.73 11.04 4.23
CA PRO A 168 9.75 11.85 3.57
C PRO A 168 9.31 12.65 2.32
N HIS A 169 8.11 12.42 1.75
CA HIS A 169 7.70 13.05 0.49
C HIS A 169 6.19 13.33 0.43
N ALA A 170 5.81 14.51 -0.08
CA ALA A 170 4.42 14.92 -0.26
C ALA A 170 4.09 15.17 -1.74
N GLN A 171 3.01 14.59 -2.24
CA GLN A 171 2.54 14.81 -3.62
C GLN A 171 1.81 16.16 -3.73
N LEU A 172 1.93 16.83 -4.88
CA LEU A 172 1.35 18.18 -5.07
C LEU A 172 -0.18 18.21 -4.91
N LYS A 173 -0.89 17.17 -5.35
CA LYS A 173 -2.36 17.13 -5.28
C LYS A 173 -2.88 17.06 -3.83
N PRO A 174 -2.43 16.13 -2.98
CA PRO A 174 -2.74 16.16 -1.54
C PRO A 174 -2.35 17.46 -0.83
N LEU A 175 -1.21 18.07 -1.21
CA LEU A 175 -0.79 19.37 -0.66
C LEU A 175 -1.77 20.49 -1.03
N ALA A 176 -2.14 20.57 -2.31
CA ALA A 176 -3.09 21.53 -2.83
C ALA A 176 -4.48 21.38 -2.16
N GLU A 177 -4.95 20.14 -2.01
CA GLU A 177 -6.19 19.82 -1.30
C GLU A 177 -6.14 20.21 0.18
N HIS A 178 -5.03 19.94 0.86
CA HIS A 178 -4.85 20.28 2.28
C HIS A 178 -4.79 21.79 2.52
N LEU A 179 -4.16 22.53 1.59
CA LEU A 179 -4.00 23.98 1.64
C LEU A 179 -5.18 24.75 1.05
N GLY A 180 -6.12 24.07 0.39
CA GLY A 180 -7.25 24.70 -0.31
C GLY A 180 -6.85 25.56 -1.50
N VAL A 181 -5.74 25.22 -2.19
CA VAL A 181 -5.19 25.98 -3.33
C VAL A 181 -5.05 25.10 -4.57
N SER A 182 -4.68 25.68 -5.71
CA SER A 182 -4.36 24.92 -6.93
C SER A 182 -2.97 24.29 -6.87
N THR A 183 -2.75 23.21 -7.63
CA THR A 183 -1.43 22.58 -7.74
C THR A 183 -0.39 23.49 -8.39
N ASP A 184 -0.83 24.42 -9.25
CA ASP A 184 0.05 25.41 -9.88
C ASP A 184 0.51 26.46 -8.87
N ALA A 185 -0.37 26.92 -7.97
CA ALA A 185 0.01 27.81 -6.88
C ALA A 185 1.05 27.16 -5.94
N VAL A 186 0.93 25.85 -5.69
CA VAL A 186 1.95 25.10 -4.92
C VAL A 186 3.28 25.03 -5.68
N ARG A 187 3.25 24.81 -7.01
CA ARG A 187 4.44 24.75 -7.87
C ARG A 187 5.15 26.10 -7.92
N ASP A 188 4.41 27.19 -8.08
CA ASP A 188 4.95 28.55 -8.16
C ASP A 188 5.56 28.97 -6.82
N THR A 189 4.90 28.64 -5.71
CA THR A 189 5.42 28.92 -4.35
C THR A 189 6.67 28.09 -4.04
N ALA A 190 6.70 26.81 -4.46
CA ALA A 190 7.88 25.97 -4.32
C ALA A 190 9.06 26.49 -5.17
N ALA A 191 8.79 26.92 -6.40
CA ALA A 191 9.79 27.53 -7.28
C ALA A 191 10.36 28.83 -6.69
N ALA A 192 9.51 29.69 -6.11
CA ALA A 192 9.93 30.91 -5.43
C ALA A 192 10.84 30.65 -4.21
N LEU A 193 10.69 29.50 -3.57
CA LEU A 193 11.55 29.05 -2.45
C LEU A 193 12.82 28.32 -2.92
N GLY A 194 12.97 28.07 -4.22
CA GLY A 194 14.03 27.20 -4.74
C GLY A 194 13.87 25.74 -4.34
N TRP A 195 12.65 25.30 -3.98
CA TRP A 195 12.36 23.91 -3.61
C TRP A 195 12.01 23.10 -4.89
N PRO A 196 12.90 22.21 -5.35
CA PRO A 196 12.67 21.48 -6.60
C PRO A 196 11.49 20.52 -6.50
N VAL A 197 10.57 20.63 -7.47
CA VAL A 197 9.49 19.64 -7.66
C VAL A 197 10.05 18.44 -8.43
N LYS A 198 9.98 17.27 -7.81
CA LYS A 198 10.49 16.01 -8.39
C LYS A 198 9.38 14.98 -8.51
N ASP A 199 9.63 13.94 -9.30
CA ASP A 199 8.78 12.77 -9.30
C ASP A 199 8.91 12.02 -7.97
N VAL A 200 7.81 12.03 -7.22
CA VAL A 200 7.67 11.32 -5.96
C VAL A 200 6.83 10.07 -6.19
N ARG A 201 7.44 8.92 -5.92
CA ARG A 201 6.75 7.62 -5.92
C ARG A 201 6.28 7.31 -4.52
N GLN A 202 4.97 7.41 -4.29
CA GLN A 202 4.39 6.76 -3.11
C GLN A 202 4.29 5.25 -3.39
N THR A 203 4.72 4.43 -2.43
CA THR A 203 4.69 2.97 -2.55
C THR A 203 3.27 2.49 -2.91
N GLY A 204 3.10 1.94 -4.11
CA GLY A 204 1.81 1.47 -4.62
C GLY A 204 0.99 2.49 -5.42
N ARG A 205 1.52 3.67 -5.74
CA ARG A 205 0.93 4.68 -6.64
C ARG A 205 1.92 5.03 -7.78
N SER A 206 1.40 5.55 -8.90
CA SER A 206 2.24 6.08 -9.98
C SER A 206 3.12 7.23 -9.46
N ALA A 207 4.25 7.46 -10.13
CA ALA A 207 5.06 8.64 -9.86
C ALA A 207 4.19 9.88 -10.10
N SER A 208 4.22 10.82 -9.16
CA SER A 208 3.53 12.11 -9.31
C SER A 208 4.46 13.20 -8.82
N ALA A 209 4.35 14.37 -9.43
CA ALA A 209 5.08 15.55 -8.99
C ALA A 209 4.84 15.79 -7.49
N GLY A 210 5.92 16.01 -6.75
CA GLY A 210 5.89 16.19 -5.31
C GLY A 210 7.14 16.87 -4.79
N LEU A 211 7.07 17.24 -3.51
CA LEU A 211 8.14 17.86 -2.75
C LEU A 211 8.74 16.82 -1.80
N ARG A 212 10.06 16.82 -1.67
CA ARG A 212 10.77 15.97 -0.72
C ARG A 212 11.28 16.79 0.46
N TRP A 213 11.11 16.25 1.67
CA TRP A 213 11.43 16.96 2.91
C TRP A 213 12.94 17.19 3.10
N ASP A 214 13.77 16.26 2.63
CA ASP A 214 15.24 16.34 2.63
C ASP A 214 15.78 17.50 1.80
N GLU A 215 14.99 18.01 0.86
CA GLU A 215 15.34 19.13 -0.01
C GLU A 215 14.59 20.42 0.37
N CYS A 216 13.97 20.44 1.56
CA CYS A 216 13.28 21.62 2.06
C CYS A 216 14.29 22.75 2.29
N PRO A 217 14.11 23.92 1.66
CA PRO A 217 14.99 25.06 1.90
C PRO A 217 14.88 25.46 3.38
N SER A 218 16.03 25.55 4.05
CA SER A 218 16.06 26.06 5.42
C SER A 218 15.51 27.48 5.43
N PRO A 219 14.64 27.84 6.40
CA PRO A 219 14.20 29.22 6.51
C PRO A 219 15.44 30.11 6.63
N ALA A 220 15.43 31.26 5.96
CA ALA A 220 16.49 32.26 6.12
C ALA A 220 16.65 32.52 7.63
N LEU A 221 17.88 32.45 8.14
CA LEU A 221 18.15 32.80 9.54
C LEU A 221 17.55 34.18 9.78
N ALA A 222 16.61 34.27 10.71
CA ALA A 222 16.22 35.55 11.25
C ALA A 222 17.48 36.19 11.83
N ASP A 223 17.72 37.47 11.52
CA ASP A 223 18.77 38.24 12.19
C ASP A 223 18.62 38.02 13.71
N PRO A 224 19.69 37.64 14.42
CA PRO A 224 19.58 37.33 15.83
C PRO A 224 19.01 38.54 16.55
N SER A 225 17.87 38.34 17.21
CA SER A 225 17.35 39.32 18.16
C SER A 225 18.46 39.58 19.20
N PRO A 226 18.71 40.84 19.61
CA PRO A 226 19.87 41.21 20.42
C PRO A 226 19.85 40.70 21.87
N SER A 227 19.08 39.65 22.17
CA SER A 227 18.93 39.10 23.51
C SER A 227 18.63 37.59 23.50
N VAL A 228 19.53 36.78 22.93
CA VAL A 228 19.54 35.35 23.21
C VAL A 228 20.93 34.96 23.67
N VAL A 229 20.98 34.49 24.90
CA VAL A 229 22.18 34.02 25.61
C VAL A 229 22.87 32.93 24.77
N ALA A 230 24.16 33.11 24.49
CA ALA A 230 24.96 32.19 23.72
C ALA A 230 25.03 30.81 24.41
N ALA A 231 24.98 29.73 23.61
CA ALA A 231 25.23 28.37 24.07
C ALA A 231 26.62 28.29 24.73
N GLY A 232 26.64 27.99 26.03
CA GLY A 232 27.88 27.95 26.82
C GLY A 232 27.74 28.36 28.29
N GLN A 233 26.56 28.75 28.78
CA GLN A 233 26.35 28.85 30.22
C GLN A 233 26.22 27.45 30.85
N PRO A 234 26.90 27.20 31.99
CA PRO A 234 26.73 25.96 32.74
C PRO A 234 25.33 25.97 33.36
N THR A 235 24.42 25.20 32.77
CA THR A 235 23.17 24.82 33.42
C THR A 235 23.49 23.78 34.47
N ASP A 236 23.05 24.08 35.70
CA ASP A 236 22.76 23.17 36.81
C ASP A 236 22.43 21.75 36.32
N ASP A 237 23.24 20.77 36.75
CA ASP A 237 22.99 19.34 36.60
C ASP A 237 21.72 19.01 37.40
N ASN A 238 20.57 18.90 36.72
CA ASN A 238 19.42 18.23 37.29
C ASN A 238 19.55 16.72 37.04
N ASP A 239 20.50 16.10 37.74
CA ASP A 239 20.67 14.65 37.88
C ASP A 239 19.50 14.08 38.71
N ASP A 240 18.35 13.85 38.05
CA ASP A 240 17.18 13.18 38.63
C ASP A 240 17.06 11.71 38.15
N ASP A 241 18.19 11.06 37.89
CA ASP A 241 18.25 9.64 37.48
C ASP A 241 18.19 8.64 38.66
N SER A 242 18.01 9.08 39.91
CA SER A 242 17.96 8.21 41.10
C SER A 242 16.59 7.62 41.45
N ALA A 243 15.56 7.78 40.60
CA ALA A 243 14.18 7.44 40.94
C ALA A 243 13.83 5.94 40.87
N TRP A 244 14.74 5.06 40.43
CA TRP A 244 14.48 3.62 40.39
C TRP A 244 15.73 2.76 40.51
N THR A 245 15.54 1.52 40.99
CA THR A 245 16.59 0.48 41.01
C THR A 245 16.08 -0.82 40.41
N ALA A 246 16.93 -1.50 39.64
CA ALA A 246 16.64 -2.84 39.11
C ALA A 246 16.96 -3.89 40.17
N VAL A 247 15.96 -4.69 40.55
CA VAL A 247 16.09 -5.77 41.53
C VAL A 247 15.94 -7.12 40.82
N PRO A 248 16.87 -8.07 41.01
CA PRO A 248 16.72 -9.44 40.48
C PRO A 248 15.44 -10.11 40.97
N ASP A 249 14.79 -10.88 40.10
CA ASP A 249 13.62 -11.69 40.46
C ASP A 249 14.05 -12.96 41.20
N ASP A 250 13.65 -13.08 42.47
CA ASP A 250 14.00 -14.21 43.35
C ASP A 250 13.54 -15.58 42.81
N HIS A 251 12.55 -15.61 41.92
CA HIS A 251 11.99 -16.84 41.35
C HIS A 251 12.51 -17.13 39.94
N ASN A 252 13.11 -16.15 39.26
CA ASN A 252 13.64 -16.30 37.92
C ASN A 252 14.86 -15.40 37.69
N PRO A 253 16.09 -15.91 37.84
CA PRO A 253 17.32 -15.11 37.82
C PRO A 253 17.63 -14.47 36.45
N VAL A 254 16.85 -14.78 35.41
CA VAL A 254 16.98 -14.17 34.07
C VAL A 254 16.04 -12.96 33.90
N ARG A 255 15.24 -12.62 34.92
CA ARG A 255 14.35 -11.45 34.95
C ARG A 255 14.78 -10.47 36.05
N THR A 256 14.66 -9.18 35.74
CA THR A 256 14.84 -8.08 36.68
C THR A 256 13.57 -7.24 36.72
N HIS A 257 13.15 -6.85 37.91
CA HIS A 257 12.04 -5.93 38.14
C HIS A 257 12.56 -4.52 38.38
N VAL A 258 11.83 -3.51 37.91
CA VAL A 258 12.14 -2.10 38.19
C VAL A 258 11.33 -1.68 39.41
N ARG A 259 12.01 -1.25 40.47
CA ARG A 259 11.39 -0.69 41.67
C ARG A 259 11.61 0.83 41.69
N TRP A 260 10.53 1.58 41.58
CA TRP A 260 10.57 3.03 41.70
C TRP A 260 10.69 3.42 43.18
N HIS A 261 11.57 4.37 43.48
CA HIS A 261 11.65 5.02 44.79
C HIS A 261 10.50 6.03 44.86
N THR A 262 9.39 5.64 45.49
CA THR A 262 8.34 6.61 45.84
C THR A 262 8.87 7.54 46.95
N PRO A 263 8.58 8.85 46.87
CA PRO A 263 8.96 9.82 47.90
C PRO A 263 8.29 9.56 49.24
#